data_AF-A0A0K1NNC2-F1
#
_entry.id   AF-A0A0K1NNC2-F1
#
_cell.length_a   1.000
_cell.length_b   1.000
_cell.length_c   1.000
_cell.angle_alpha   90.00
_cell.angle_beta   90.00
_cell.angle_gamma   90.00
#
_symmetry.space_group_name_H-M   'P 1'
#
loop_
_entity.id
_entity.type
_entity.pdbx_description
1 polymer ?
#
loop_
_entity_poly.entity_id
_entity_poly.type
_entity_poly.pdbx_seq_one_letter_code
_entity_poly.pdbx_strand_id
1 'polypeptide(L)'
;MSDLSFPPANISDVMSGQKLADRLYPLIGTKFSLTKNPRTNGSALRKIISKQLDDGRIQIADKNDFEIVPVRKKGVPKLLACLADSYIVTTGNSYNLQVWNRFPNTSNVLVRYKKDNTLIKCDDIRFILVQIDTNKQQIKTIIVATPQYIVDNFGVFGVPTMKYQLIIAETKRKEITGLFPKCLFFNDTPNMTAHTQHGDFNITDSISTSPQSGKLLPLKVIKSKVVSSLLGRKLINADTKTRGQELERLVATLLGYQVDDPLVGGYPDIPNQLLEIKVQDSPTVDLGKYSPSNPVVIDANLNITTEDVRYLIALTDKSGNIEGISLCPGNKLGDSFTFVNGTSYKCQRSIPMNFLESFSGKSVFNPKYPGNQ
;
A
#
# COMPACT_ATOMS: atom_id res chain seq x y z
N MET A 1 13.06 5.72 -27.56
CA MET A 1 13.21 5.68 -26.10
C MET A 1 13.50 4.26 -25.71
N SER A 2 14.61 4.04 -25.03
CA SER A 2 15.02 2.77 -24.45
C SER A 2 14.02 2.31 -23.38
N ASP A 3 13.84 1.00 -23.25
CA ASP A 3 13.08 0.43 -22.13
C ASP A 3 13.93 0.52 -20.85
N LEU A 4 13.79 1.64 -20.13
CA LEU A 4 14.55 1.89 -18.90
C LEU A 4 14.24 0.90 -17.76
N SER A 5 13.30 -0.03 -17.94
CA SER A 5 13.08 -1.12 -17.00
C SER A 5 14.13 -2.23 -17.11
N PHE A 6 14.99 -2.19 -18.13
CA PHE A 6 16.15 -3.07 -18.27
C PHE A 6 17.40 -2.43 -17.66
N PRO A 7 18.36 -3.25 -17.21
CA PRO A 7 19.59 -2.74 -16.65
C PRO A 7 20.46 -2.08 -17.75
N PRO A 8 21.39 -1.19 -17.36
CA PRO A 8 22.30 -0.55 -18.31
C PRO A 8 23.16 -1.59 -19.02
N ALA A 9 23.67 -1.31 -20.23
CA ALA A 9 24.59 -2.22 -20.90
C ALA A 9 25.89 -2.41 -20.10
N ASN A 10 26.43 -1.32 -19.54
CA ASN A 10 27.54 -1.33 -18.60
C ASN A 10 27.22 -0.46 -17.38
N ILE A 11 27.56 -0.93 -16.18
CA ILE A 11 27.31 -0.18 -14.94
C ILE A 11 28.16 1.10 -14.88
N SER A 12 29.36 1.10 -15.44
CA SER A 12 30.25 2.27 -15.52
C SER A 12 29.63 3.46 -16.25
N ASP A 13 28.69 3.20 -17.17
CA ASP A 13 28.08 4.21 -18.03
C ASP A 13 26.87 4.88 -17.35
N VAL A 14 26.45 4.36 -16.19
CA VAL A 14 25.35 4.92 -15.43
C VAL A 14 25.72 6.31 -14.94
N MET A 15 24.84 7.28 -15.19
CA MET A 15 25.02 8.65 -14.71
C MET A 15 25.28 8.67 -13.20
N SER A 16 26.26 9.46 -12.76
CA SER A 16 26.48 9.74 -11.33
C SER A 16 25.23 10.36 -10.70
N GLY A 17 25.11 10.29 -9.38
CA GLY A 17 23.97 10.88 -8.66
C GLY A 17 23.81 12.38 -8.94
N GLN A 18 24.92 13.12 -9.00
CA GLN A 18 24.93 14.54 -9.33
C GLN A 18 24.43 14.78 -10.77
N LYS A 19 24.99 14.06 -11.76
CA LYS A 19 24.57 14.19 -13.16
C LYS A 19 23.09 13.83 -13.35
N LEU A 20 22.58 12.86 -12.60
CA LEU A 20 21.17 12.50 -12.58
C LEU A 20 20.30 13.65 -12.06
N ALA A 21 20.70 14.28 -10.94
CA ALA A 21 20.01 15.47 -10.41
C ALA A 21 20.05 16.64 -11.41
N ASP A 22 21.20 16.92 -12.01
CA ASP A 22 21.36 18.01 -13.00
C ASP A 22 20.46 17.79 -14.21
N ARG A 23 20.37 16.54 -14.72
CA ARG A 23 19.49 16.19 -15.84
C ARG A 23 18.00 16.34 -15.51
N LEU A 24 17.62 16.20 -14.24
CA LEU A 24 16.25 16.36 -13.79
C LEU A 24 15.88 17.82 -13.47
N TYR A 25 16.85 18.71 -13.29
CA TYR A 25 16.63 20.12 -12.99
C TYR A 25 15.62 20.83 -13.93
N PRO A 26 15.63 20.60 -15.26
CA PRO A 26 14.66 21.23 -16.16
C PRO A 26 13.20 20.87 -15.88
N LEU A 27 12.93 19.81 -15.09
CA LEU A 27 11.56 19.46 -14.70
C LEU A 27 11.00 20.36 -13.60
N ILE A 28 11.83 21.11 -12.86
CA ILE A 28 11.38 22.07 -11.87
C ILE A 28 10.48 23.11 -12.55
N GLY A 29 9.32 23.40 -11.96
CA GLY A 29 8.29 24.29 -12.51
C GLY A 29 7.41 23.65 -13.60
N THR A 30 7.71 22.42 -14.04
CA THR A 30 6.85 21.72 -15.01
C THR A 30 5.51 21.35 -14.37
N LYS A 31 4.41 21.61 -15.09
CA LYS A 31 3.05 21.29 -14.64
C LYS A 31 2.88 19.79 -14.43
N PHE A 32 2.37 19.41 -13.27
CA PHE A 32 2.07 18.03 -12.89
C PHE A 32 0.79 17.98 -12.04
N SER A 33 -0.33 17.64 -12.68
CA SER A 33 -1.63 17.56 -12.01
C SER A 33 -1.81 16.19 -11.35
N LEU A 34 -1.99 16.19 -10.03
CA LEU A 34 -2.30 14.98 -9.27
C LEU A 34 -3.75 14.56 -9.52
N THR A 35 -3.95 13.29 -9.85
CA THR A 35 -5.27 12.65 -9.86
C THR A 35 -5.57 12.03 -8.50
N LYS A 36 -6.83 11.62 -8.27
CA LYS A 36 -7.22 10.86 -7.07
C LYS A 36 -6.60 9.46 -7.01
N ASN A 37 -5.98 8.95 -8.08
CA ASN A 37 -5.38 7.62 -8.13
C ASN A 37 -3.84 7.69 -8.02
N PRO A 38 -3.26 7.28 -6.86
CA PRO A 38 -1.81 7.32 -6.66
C PRO A 38 -1.02 6.49 -7.66
N ARG A 39 -1.57 5.35 -8.14
CA ARG A 39 -0.90 4.49 -9.12
C ARG A 39 -0.77 5.20 -10.47
N THR A 40 -1.83 5.90 -10.88
CA THR A 40 -1.82 6.73 -12.10
C THR A 40 -0.79 7.85 -11.98
N ASN A 41 -0.76 8.55 -10.85
CA ASN A 41 0.21 9.62 -10.60
C ASN A 41 1.65 9.10 -10.70
N GLY A 42 1.97 7.98 -10.03
CA GLY A 42 3.31 7.39 -10.08
C GLY A 42 3.71 6.94 -11.49
N SER A 43 2.77 6.43 -12.29
CA SER A 43 3.00 6.09 -13.71
C SER A 43 3.27 7.33 -14.56
N ALA A 44 2.48 8.39 -14.37
CA ALA A 44 2.65 9.66 -15.08
C ALA A 44 4.00 10.32 -14.76
N LEU A 45 4.39 10.36 -13.47
CA LEU A 45 5.69 10.90 -13.07
C LEU A 45 6.84 10.12 -13.73
N ARG A 46 6.80 8.78 -13.67
CA ARG A 46 7.82 7.95 -14.32
C ARG A 46 7.97 8.25 -15.80
N LYS A 47 6.87 8.43 -16.53
CA LYS A 47 6.93 8.77 -17.97
C LYS A 47 7.65 10.10 -18.21
N ILE A 48 7.39 11.12 -17.39
CA ILE A 48 8.06 12.42 -17.50
C ILE A 48 9.55 12.29 -17.18
N ILE A 49 9.89 11.59 -16.09
CA ILE A 49 11.28 11.32 -15.71
C ILE A 49 11.99 10.53 -16.81
N SER A 50 11.40 9.44 -17.32
CA SER A 50 12.00 8.63 -18.39
C SER A 50 12.29 9.46 -19.63
N LYS A 51 11.35 10.31 -20.06
CA LYS A 51 11.53 11.20 -21.21
C LYS A 51 12.65 12.23 -20.97
N GLN A 52 12.78 12.74 -19.76
CA GLN A 52 13.84 13.69 -19.41
C GLN A 52 15.23 13.04 -19.36
N LEU A 53 15.30 11.80 -18.87
CA LEU A 53 16.57 11.09 -18.70
C LEU A 53 17.08 10.46 -20.00
N ASP A 54 16.18 9.91 -20.82
CA ASP A 54 16.55 9.21 -22.04
C ASP A 54 16.55 10.15 -23.25
N ASP A 55 17.72 10.73 -23.52
CA ASP A 55 18.01 11.50 -24.75
C ASP A 55 18.47 10.60 -25.92
N GLY A 56 18.27 9.29 -25.83
CA GLY A 56 18.69 8.30 -26.82
C GLY A 56 20.11 7.76 -26.61
N ARG A 57 20.84 8.22 -25.58
CA ARG A 57 22.21 7.76 -25.29
C ARG A 57 22.27 6.65 -24.25
N ILE A 58 21.17 6.37 -23.53
CA ILE A 58 21.13 5.31 -22.53
C ILE A 58 21.13 3.95 -23.25
N GLN A 59 22.25 3.24 -23.11
CA GLN A 59 22.40 1.86 -23.59
C GLN A 59 21.89 0.90 -22.51
N ILE A 60 21.00 0.00 -22.91
CA ILE A 60 20.44 -1.05 -22.04
C ILE A 60 21.01 -2.41 -22.46
N ALA A 61 21.12 -3.33 -21.51
CA ALA A 61 21.59 -4.68 -21.79
C ALA A 61 20.57 -5.49 -22.60
N ASP A 62 21.05 -6.43 -23.41
CA ASP A 62 20.18 -7.40 -24.07
C ASP A 62 19.54 -8.33 -23.02
N LYS A 63 18.31 -8.80 -23.28
CA LYS A 63 17.59 -9.70 -22.35
C LYS A 63 18.35 -10.99 -22.07
N ASN A 64 19.21 -11.42 -23.00
CA ASN A 64 19.99 -12.62 -22.86
C ASN A 64 21.26 -12.41 -22.02
N ASP A 65 21.67 -11.17 -21.77
CA ASP A 65 22.95 -10.85 -21.12
C ASP A 65 22.86 -10.72 -19.59
N PHE A 66 21.64 -10.72 -19.03
CA PHE A 66 21.43 -10.60 -17.60
C PHE A 66 20.34 -11.52 -17.07
N GLU A 67 20.35 -11.70 -15.76
CA GLU A 67 19.31 -12.37 -14.99
C GLU A 67 18.76 -11.42 -13.93
N ILE A 68 17.43 -11.35 -13.80
CA ILE A 68 16.78 -10.69 -12.67
C ILE A 68 16.63 -11.70 -11.55
N VAL A 69 17.34 -11.48 -10.44
CA VAL A 69 17.39 -12.42 -9.31
C VAL A 69 16.07 -12.48 -8.53
N PRO A 70 15.38 -11.35 -8.23
CA PRO A 70 14.10 -11.42 -7.54
C PRO A 70 13.01 -12.13 -8.36
N VAL A 71 12.37 -13.12 -7.73
CA VAL A 71 11.24 -13.86 -8.30
C VAL A 71 10.14 -12.89 -8.78
N ARG A 72 9.66 -13.12 -10.01
CA ARG A 72 8.66 -12.26 -10.69
C ARG A 72 9.08 -10.78 -10.78
N LYS A 73 10.38 -10.47 -10.69
CA LYS A 73 10.93 -9.11 -10.73
C LYS A 73 10.41 -8.20 -9.59
N LYS A 74 9.97 -8.77 -8.47
CA LYS A 74 9.49 -8.00 -7.30
C LYS A 74 10.61 -7.11 -6.76
N GLY A 75 10.29 -5.84 -6.49
CA GLY A 75 11.25 -4.87 -5.92
C GLY A 75 12.29 -4.30 -6.89
N VAL A 76 12.28 -4.75 -8.14
CA VAL A 76 13.15 -4.22 -9.21
C VAL A 76 12.58 -2.89 -9.70
N PRO A 77 13.37 -1.81 -9.72
CA PRO A 77 12.90 -0.49 -10.12
C PRO A 77 12.50 -0.43 -11.59
N LYS A 78 11.63 0.53 -11.94
CA LYS A 78 11.20 0.77 -13.33
C LYS A 78 12.14 1.69 -14.12
N LEU A 79 13.09 2.34 -13.46
CA LEU A 79 14.18 3.13 -14.07
C LEU A 79 15.52 2.43 -13.79
N LEU A 80 15.56 1.11 -14.00
CA LEU A 80 16.71 0.25 -13.72
C LEU A 80 17.95 0.64 -14.54
N ALA A 81 17.78 1.09 -15.78
CA ALA A 81 18.87 1.60 -16.60
C ALA A 81 19.60 2.80 -15.95
N CYS A 82 18.87 3.55 -15.11
CA CYS A 82 19.39 4.68 -14.36
C CYS A 82 19.71 4.32 -12.90
N LEU A 83 19.64 3.03 -12.51
CA LEU A 83 19.77 2.57 -11.12
C LEU A 83 18.97 3.45 -10.14
N ALA A 84 17.70 3.71 -10.46
CA ALA A 84 16.88 4.64 -9.71
C ALA A 84 15.41 4.22 -9.62
N ASP A 85 14.72 4.73 -8.60
CA ASP A 85 13.28 4.58 -8.43
C ASP A 85 12.65 5.92 -8.05
N SER A 86 11.43 6.20 -8.49
CA SER A 86 10.82 7.52 -8.40
C SER A 86 9.65 7.56 -7.43
N TYR A 87 9.58 8.63 -6.63
CA TYR A 87 8.61 8.80 -5.56
C TYR A 87 7.97 10.19 -5.66
N ILE A 88 6.65 10.25 -5.56
CA ILE A 88 5.92 11.52 -5.45
C ILE A 88 5.86 11.90 -3.97
N VAL A 89 6.27 13.13 -3.68
CA VAL A 89 6.12 13.75 -2.37
C VAL A 89 5.11 14.88 -2.47
N THR A 90 4.12 14.86 -1.58
CA THR A 90 3.04 15.86 -1.49
C THR A 90 3.12 16.60 -0.14
N THR A 91 2.02 17.19 0.30
CA THR A 91 1.93 17.96 1.55
C THR A 91 1.98 17.09 2.81
N GLY A 92 2.16 17.74 3.97
CA GLY A 92 2.20 17.12 5.31
C GLY A 92 3.46 17.50 6.09
N ASN A 93 3.55 17.10 7.36
CA ASN A 93 4.71 17.39 8.21
C ASN A 93 5.92 16.47 7.91
N SER A 94 5.65 15.29 7.34
CA SER A 94 6.67 14.31 6.97
C SER A 94 6.22 13.48 5.77
N TYR A 95 7.18 13.09 4.94
CA TYR A 95 6.99 12.12 3.88
C TYR A 95 7.37 10.71 4.35
N ASN A 96 6.46 9.75 4.20
CA ASN A 96 6.75 8.35 4.46
C ASN A 96 7.26 7.67 3.18
N LEU A 97 8.57 7.55 3.01
CA LEU A 97 9.20 6.79 1.94
C LEU A 97 8.91 5.30 2.13
N GLN A 98 8.25 4.67 1.15
CA GLN A 98 7.89 3.25 1.21
C GLN A 98 8.51 2.49 0.05
N VAL A 99 9.48 1.64 0.34
CA VAL A 99 10.11 0.77 -0.66
C VAL A 99 9.49 -0.62 -0.57
N TRP A 100 8.91 -1.07 -1.69
CA TRP A 100 8.20 -2.35 -1.75
C TRP A 100 9.11 -3.46 -2.26
N ASN A 101 9.08 -4.60 -1.58
CA ASN A 101 9.76 -5.84 -1.96
C ASN A 101 11.29 -5.70 -2.17
N ARG A 102 11.91 -4.70 -1.55
CA ARG A 102 13.36 -4.49 -1.55
C ARG A 102 13.83 -3.93 -0.20
N PHE A 103 14.97 -4.39 0.29
CA PHE A 103 15.69 -3.82 1.42
C PHE A 103 16.72 -2.82 0.91
N PRO A 104 16.50 -1.50 1.01
CA PRO A 104 17.27 -0.56 0.20
C PRO A 104 18.74 -0.47 0.58
N ASN A 105 19.10 -0.56 1.86
CA ASN A 105 20.48 -0.39 2.32
C ASN A 105 21.18 -1.75 2.54
N THR A 106 21.05 -2.66 1.59
CA THR A 106 21.63 -4.01 1.67
C THR A 106 22.31 -4.40 0.37
N SER A 107 23.28 -5.29 0.46
CA SER A 107 23.99 -5.84 -0.69
C SER A 107 23.22 -6.96 -1.42
N ASN A 108 21.90 -7.08 -1.20
CA ASN A 108 21.06 -8.08 -1.85
C ASN A 108 21.04 -7.84 -3.37
N VAL A 109 21.22 -8.91 -4.14
CA VAL A 109 21.35 -8.83 -5.60
C VAL A 109 19.98 -8.66 -6.25
N LEU A 110 19.88 -7.71 -7.18
CA LEU A 110 18.73 -7.48 -8.05
C LEU A 110 18.96 -8.03 -9.46
N VAL A 111 20.18 -7.82 -9.99
CA VAL A 111 20.56 -8.22 -11.35
C VAL A 111 21.93 -8.86 -11.32
N ARG A 112 22.12 -9.92 -12.11
CA ARG A 112 23.42 -10.53 -12.40
C ARG A 112 23.67 -10.50 -13.90
N TYR A 113 24.78 -9.92 -14.33
CA TYR A 113 25.23 -9.98 -15.72
C TYR A 113 25.92 -11.31 -15.99
N LYS A 114 25.61 -11.95 -17.12
CA LYS A 114 26.13 -13.29 -17.46
C LYS A 114 27.57 -13.26 -17.96
N LYS A 115 27.97 -12.17 -18.61
CA LYS A 115 29.29 -12.03 -19.24
C LYS A 115 30.44 -12.07 -18.23
N ASP A 116 30.28 -11.38 -17.10
CA ASP A 116 31.34 -11.08 -16.15
C ASP A 116 30.93 -11.25 -14.68
N ASN A 117 29.71 -11.74 -14.42
CA ASN A 117 29.12 -11.84 -13.08
C ASN A 117 29.02 -10.50 -12.32
N THR A 118 29.10 -9.37 -13.02
CA THR A 118 28.83 -8.06 -12.42
C THR A 118 27.40 -8.03 -11.86
N LEU A 119 27.21 -7.35 -10.73
CA LEU A 119 25.96 -7.34 -9.98
C LEU A 119 25.40 -5.92 -9.86
N ILE A 120 24.07 -5.80 -9.93
CA ILE A 120 23.34 -4.64 -9.41
C ILE A 120 22.69 -5.08 -8.11
N LYS A 121 22.95 -4.36 -7.03
CA LYS A 121 22.46 -4.62 -5.68
C LYS A 121 21.38 -3.62 -5.28
N CYS A 122 20.75 -3.85 -4.14
CA CYS A 122 19.69 -2.97 -3.64
C CYS A 122 20.20 -1.58 -3.25
N ASP A 123 21.40 -1.51 -2.68
CA ASP A 123 22.09 -0.29 -2.25
C ASP A 123 22.58 0.58 -3.41
N ASP A 124 22.67 0.01 -4.62
CA ASP A 124 22.93 0.77 -5.86
C ASP A 124 21.72 1.61 -6.32
N ILE A 125 20.51 1.30 -5.85
CA ILE A 125 19.28 1.93 -6.35
C ILE A 125 18.98 3.23 -5.61
N ARG A 126 19.13 4.35 -6.33
CA ARG A 126 18.87 5.70 -5.84
C ARG A 126 17.37 6.02 -5.79
N PHE A 127 16.98 6.88 -4.88
CA PHE A 127 15.64 7.43 -4.79
C PHE A 127 15.58 8.78 -5.49
N ILE A 128 14.63 8.97 -6.40
CA ILE A 128 14.27 10.26 -6.98
C ILE A 128 12.98 10.71 -6.28
N LEU A 129 13.12 11.55 -5.26
CA LEU A 129 12.02 12.15 -4.52
C LEU A 129 11.58 13.43 -5.25
N VAL A 130 10.35 13.45 -5.75
CA VAL A 130 9.81 14.57 -6.52
C VAL A 130 8.69 15.23 -5.73
N GLN A 131 8.97 16.41 -5.18
CA GLN A 131 7.98 17.21 -4.46
C GLN A 131 7.09 17.95 -5.45
N ILE A 132 5.77 17.81 -5.29
CA ILE A 132 4.77 18.51 -6.09
C ILE A 132 4.16 19.64 -5.25
N ASP A 133 4.19 20.86 -5.79
CA ASP A 133 3.38 21.97 -5.27
C ASP A 133 1.92 21.70 -5.66
N THR A 134 1.08 21.36 -4.67
CA THR A 134 -0.32 21.00 -4.89
C THR A 134 -1.19 22.20 -5.27
N ASN A 135 -0.78 23.42 -4.90
CA ASN A 135 -1.52 24.64 -5.21
C ASN A 135 -1.26 25.08 -6.64
N LYS A 136 0.02 25.08 -7.04
CA LYS A 136 0.45 25.45 -8.40
C LYS A 136 0.37 24.28 -9.39
N GLN A 137 0.16 23.05 -8.90
CA GLN A 137 0.17 21.81 -9.67
C GLN A 137 1.44 21.68 -10.52
N GLN A 138 2.60 21.82 -9.91
CA GLN A 138 3.89 21.76 -10.60
C GLN A 138 4.95 21.06 -9.75
N ILE A 139 6.00 20.57 -10.41
CA ILE A 139 7.17 20.02 -9.74
C ILE A 139 7.92 21.15 -9.03
N LYS A 140 8.10 21.04 -7.71
CA LYS A 140 8.71 22.06 -6.86
C LYS A 140 10.18 21.77 -6.56
N THR A 141 10.49 20.52 -6.24
CA THR A 141 11.82 20.09 -5.77
C THR A 141 12.09 18.67 -6.24
N ILE A 142 13.33 18.37 -6.59
CA ILE A 142 13.79 17.01 -6.86
C ILE A 142 14.99 16.71 -5.98
N ILE A 143 14.95 15.60 -5.25
CA ILE A 143 16.10 15.11 -4.49
C ILE A 143 16.45 13.72 -5.00
N VAL A 144 17.69 13.56 -5.43
CA VAL A 144 18.30 12.26 -5.70
C VAL A 144 19.05 11.84 -4.45
N ALA A 145 18.69 10.70 -3.86
CA ALA A 145 19.31 10.20 -2.63
C ALA A 145 19.79 8.75 -2.79
N THR A 146 20.96 8.42 -2.23
CA THR A 146 21.37 7.02 -2.07
C THR A 146 20.66 6.38 -0.86
N PRO A 147 20.50 5.05 -0.83
CA PRO A 147 20.04 4.35 0.37
C PRO A 147 20.84 4.68 1.62
N GLN A 148 22.16 4.73 1.51
CA GLN A 148 23.05 5.07 2.62
C GLN A 148 22.79 6.50 3.13
N TYR A 149 22.63 7.48 2.23
CA TYR A 149 22.31 8.85 2.63
C TYR A 149 20.99 8.93 3.42
N ILE A 150 19.97 8.17 3.02
CA ILE A 150 18.71 8.11 3.77
C ILE A 150 18.92 7.54 5.17
N VAL A 151 19.74 6.50 5.30
CA VAL A 151 20.08 5.91 6.61
C VAL A 151 20.84 6.90 7.48
N ASP A 152 21.86 7.55 6.94
CA ASP A 152 22.73 8.47 7.68
C ASP A 152 21.98 9.70 8.21
N ASN A 153 20.96 10.18 7.48
CA ASN A 153 20.26 11.43 7.83
C ASN A 153 18.91 11.20 8.52
N PHE A 154 18.25 10.06 8.30
CA PHE A 154 16.88 9.82 8.78
C PHE A 154 16.72 8.51 9.56
N GLY A 155 17.80 7.73 9.70
CA GLY A 155 17.82 6.44 10.38
C GLY A 155 17.51 5.25 9.47
N VAL A 156 17.70 4.04 10.00
CA VAL A 156 17.47 2.80 9.25
C VAL A 156 16.03 2.66 8.76
N PHE A 157 15.87 1.94 7.65
CA PHE A 157 14.54 1.54 7.16
C PHE A 157 13.90 0.59 8.18
N GLY A 158 12.61 0.78 8.45
CA GLY A 158 11.85 -0.08 9.35
C GLY A 158 11.83 -1.54 8.88
N VAL A 159 11.66 -2.46 9.83
CA VAL A 159 11.57 -3.90 9.60
C VAL A 159 10.49 -4.20 8.54
N PRO A 160 10.78 -5.07 7.56
CA PRO A 160 9.81 -5.47 6.55
C PRO A 160 8.51 -5.90 7.18
N THR A 161 7.45 -5.18 6.83
CA THR A 161 6.12 -5.60 7.22
C THR A 161 5.52 -6.40 6.08
N MET A 162 5.23 -7.69 6.33
CA MET A 162 4.53 -8.55 5.40
C MET A 162 3.13 -8.01 5.13
N LYS A 163 2.73 -8.10 3.85
CA LYS A 163 1.44 -7.64 3.34
C LYS A 163 0.82 -8.73 2.49
N TYR A 164 -0.25 -9.30 3.03
CA TYR A 164 -1.13 -10.22 2.33
C TYR A 164 -2.17 -9.43 1.55
N GLN A 165 -2.54 -9.94 0.39
CA GLN A 165 -3.49 -9.30 -0.49
C GLN A 165 -4.47 -10.33 -1.04
N LEU A 166 -5.67 -9.86 -1.30
CA LEU A 166 -6.77 -10.59 -1.91
C LEU A 166 -7.16 -9.89 -3.20
N ILE A 167 -7.52 -10.64 -4.24
CA ILE A 167 -8.07 -10.10 -5.48
C ILE A 167 -9.55 -10.42 -5.54
N ILE A 168 -10.36 -9.38 -5.73
CA ILE A 168 -11.77 -9.49 -6.12
C ILE A 168 -11.84 -9.18 -7.62
N ALA A 169 -12.02 -10.24 -8.42
CA ALA A 169 -12.13 -10.11 -9.86
C ALA A 169 -13.42 -9.38 -10.26
N GLU A 170 -13.39 -8.70 -11.41
CA GLU A 170 -14.54 -7.93 -11.92
C GLU A 170 -15.78 -8.81 -12.14
N THR A 171 -15.60 -10.07 -12.54
CA THR A 171 -16.70 -11.05 -12.68
C THR A 171 -17.39 -11.30 -11.35
N LYS A 172 -16.61 -11.53 -10.28
CA LYS A 172 -17.15 -11.72 -8.93
C LYS A 172 -17.78 -10.45 -8.38
N ARG A 173 -17.19 -9.29 -8.65
CA ARG A 173 -17.78 -8.00 -8.29
C ARG A 173 -19.17 -7.85 -8.89
N LYS A 174 -19.32 -8.11 -10.20
CA LYS A 174 -20.62 -8.08 -10.90
C LYS A 174 -21.62 -9.05 -10.30
N GLU A 175 -21.20 -10.27 -9.99
CA GLU A 175 -22.02 -11.27 -9.29
C GLU A 175 -22.57 -10.69 -7.98
N ILE A 176 -21.70 -10.15 -7.11
CA ILE A 176 -22.10 -9.59 -5.81
C ILE A 176 -23.07 -8.42 -5.97
N THR A 177 -22.77 -7.48 -6.88
CA THR A 177 -23.62 -6.31 -7.13
C THR A 177 -24.96 -6.65 -7.80
N GLY A 178 -25.06 -7.84 -8.41
CA GLY A 178 -26.29 -8.36 -9.02
C GLY A 178 -27.18 -9.13 -8.05
N LEU A 179 -26.69 -9.50 -6.86
CA LEU A 179 -27.50 -10.14 -5.83
C LEU A 179 -28.57 -9.19 -5.30
N PHE A 180 -29.63 -9.72 -4.69
CA PHE A 180 -30.51 -8.98 -3.79
C PHE A 180 -30.28 -9.50 -2.37
N PRO A 181 -29.77 -8.71 -1.40
CA PRO A 181 -29.62 -7.25 -1.39
C PRO A 181 -28.18 -6.78 -1.70
N LYS A 182 -27.58 -7.19 -2.82
CA LYS A 182 -26.19 -6.84 -3.21
C LYS A 182 -25.11 -7.21 -2.19
N CYS A 183 -25.35 -8.30 -1.45
CA CYS A 183 -24.47 -8.76 -0.38
C CYS A 183 -24.14 -10.25 -0.57
N LEU A 184 -22.85 -10.57 -0.73
CA LEU A 184 -22.34 -11.93 -0.59
C LEU A 184 -22.16 -12.23 0.89
N PHE A 185 -22.82 -13.27 1.37
CA PHE A 185 -22.88 -13.57 2.79
C PHE A 185 -22.60 -15.04 3.08
N PHE A 186 -21.79 -15.28 4.11
CA PHE A 186 -21.59 -16.59 4.72
C PHE A 186 -21.77 -16.45 6.23
N ASN A 187 -22.25 -17.52 6.89
CA ASN A 187 -22.36 -17.53 8.36
C ASN A 187 -21.00 -17.60 9.04
N ASP A 188 -20.97 -17.31 10.33
CA ASP A 188 -19.83 -17.58 11.21
C ASP A 188 -19.34 -19.03 11.05
N THR A 189 -18.04 -19.25 11.30
CA THR A 189 -17.50 -20.61 11.45
C THR A 189 -18.14 -21.30 12.65
N PRO A 190 -18.13 -22.65 12.71
CA PRO A 190 -18.58 -23.35 13.91
C PRO A 190 -17.84 -22.90 15.18
N ASN A 191 -16.53 -22.65 15.07
CA ASN A 191 -15.69 -22.17 16.16
C ASN A 191 -16.14 -20.77 16.63
N MET A 192 -16.27 -19.82 15.71
CA MET A 192 -16.76 -18.46 16.03
C MET A 192 -18.17 -18.50 16.64
N THR A 193 -19.06 -19.33 16.11
CA THR A 193 -20.45 -19.45 16.58
C THR A 193 -20.52 -19.80 18.07
N ALA A 194 -19.61 -20.64 18.56
CA ALA A 194 -19.54 -21.03 19.98
C ALA A 194 -19.27 -19.85 20.93
N HIS A 195 -18.75 -18.73 20.42
CA HIS A 195 -18.44 -17.53 21.18
C HIS A 195 -19.43 -16.38 20.94
N THR A 196 -20.41 -16.57 20.04
CA THR A 196 -21.43 -15.56 19.77
C THR A 196 -22.58 -15.61 20.79
N GLN A 197 -23.23 -14.47 21.03
CA GLN A 197 -24.48 -14.43 21.76
C GLN A 197 -25.66 -14.75 20.84
N HIS A 198 -26.69 -15.44 21.34
CA HIS A 198 -27.93 -15.60 20.58
C HIS A 198 -28.64 -14.25 20.39
N GLY A 199 -28.81 -13.85 19.13
CA GLY A 199 -29.60 -12.67 18.77
C GLY A 199 -28.83 -11.35 18.87
N ASP A 200 -29.59 -10.26 18.83
CA ASP A 200 -29.07 -8.89 18.94
C ASP A 200 -28.91 -8.50 20.41
N PHE A 201 -27.87 -7.74 20.73
CA PHE A 201 -27.63 -7.16 22.03
C PHE A 201 -26.95 -5.79 21.89
N ASN A 202 -27.13 -4.94 22.91
CA ASN A 202 -26.48 -3.64 22.96
C ASN A 202 -25.03 -3.82 23.40
N ILE A 203 -24.10 -3.29 22.61
CA ILE A 203 -22.68 -3.31 22.94
C ILE A 203 -22.41 -2.22 23.98
N THR A 204 -21.90 -2.62 25.14
CA THR A 204 -21.54 -1.71 26.24
C THR A 204 -20.04 -1.52 26.42
N ASP A 205 -19.25 -2.44 25.87
CA ASP A 205 -17.79 -2.42 25.95
C ASP A 205 -17.21 -1.47 24.90
N SER A 206 -16.04 -0.86 25.18
CA SER A 206 -15.32 -0.07 24.17
C SER A 206 -14.84 -0.96 23.02
N ILE A 207 -14.75 -0.40 21.81
CA ILE A 207 -14.20 -1.05 20.60
C ILE A 207 -12.85 -1.74 20.88
N SER A 208 -12.02 -1.13 21.73
CA SER A 208 -10.66 -1.59 22.05
C SER A 208 -10.57 -2.80 22.99
N THR A 209 -11.69 -3.21 23.58
CA THR A 209 -11.73 -4.33 24.53
C THR A 209 -11.34 -5.63 23.84
N SER A 210 -10.69 -6.54 24.56
CA SER A 210 -10.44 -7.90 24.05
C SER A 210 -11.77 -8.64 23.82
N PRO A 211 -11.86 -9.53 22.81
CA PRO A 211 -13.06 -10.29 22.55
C PRO A 211 -13.37 -11.23 23.73
N GLN A 212 -14.67 -11.39 24.04
CA GLN A 212 -15.14 -12.21 25.14
C GLN A 212 -16.25 -13.14 24.67
N SER A 213 -16.13 -14.43 25.01
CA SER A 213 -17.15 -15.43 24.68
C SER A 213 -18.52 -14.99 25.22
N GLY A 214 -19.55 -15.07 24.37
CA GLY A 214 -20.91 -14.62 24.70
C GLY A 214 -21.13 -13.11 24.55
N LYS A 215 -20.14 -12.34 24.07
CA LYS A 215 -20.27 -10.90 23.77
C LYS A 215 -19.95 -10.55 22.31
N LEU A 216 -19.97 -11.54 21.43
CA LEU A 216 -19.80 -11.34 19.99
C LEU A 216 -21.16 -11.40 19.32
N LEU A 217 -21.48 -10.41 18.50
CA LEU A 217 -22.67 -10.45 17.65
C LEU A 217 -22.52 -11.57 16.62
N PRO A 218 -23.56 -12.37 16.36
CA PRO A 218 -23.58 -13.26 15.20
C PRO A 218 -23.44 -12.46 13.91
N LEU A 219 -22.74 -13.00 12.92
CA LEU A 219 -22.52 -12.34 11.63
C LEU A 219 -23.84 -12.07 10.89
N LYS A 220 -24.87 -12.88 11.13
CA LYS A 220 -26.25 -12.62 10.68
C LYS A 220 -26.84 -11.32 11.26
N VAL A 221 -26.56 -11.02 12.53
CA VAL A 221 -27.01 -9.79 13.19
C VAL A 221 -26.20 -8.59 12.70
N ILE A 222 -24.88 -8.75 12.55
CA ILE A 222 -24.03 -7.74 11.90
C ILE A 222 -24.60 -7.41 10.52
N LYS A 223 -24.93 -8.42 9.71
CA LYS A 223 -25.54 -8.25 8.38
C LYS A 223 -26.80 -7.37 8.44
N SER A 224 -27.74 -7.66 9.34
CA SER A 224 -29.00 -6.91 9.44
C SER A 224 -28.80 -5.47 9.89
N LYS A 225 -27.78 -5.19 10.72
CA LYS A 225 -27.47 -3.84 11.17
C LYS A 225 -26.78 -2.99 10.10
N VAL A 226 -25.88 -3.59 9.30
CA VAL A 226 -24.97 -2.81 8.45
C VAL A 226 -25.36 -2.75 6.98
N VAL A 227 -25.87 -3.85 6.40
CA VAL A 227 -25.92 -3.98 4.93
C VAL A 227 -26.83 -2.93 4.28
N SER A 228 -28.05 -2.78 4.77
CA SER A 228 -29.02 -1.82 4.21
C SER A 228 -28.57 -0.38 4.36
N SER A 229 -27.95 -0.02 5.48
CA SER A 229 -27.47 1.33 5.78
C SER A 229 -26.19 1.71 5.03
N LEU A 230 -25.36 0.73 4.67
CA LEU A 230 -24.12 0.95 3.93
C LEU A 230 -24.35 1.09 2.42
N LEU A 231 -25.26 0.30 1.85
CA LEU A 231 -25.50 0.30 0.40
C LEU A 231 -25.97 1.68 -0.09
N GLY A 232 -25.34 2.16 -1.16
CA GLY A 232 -25.59 3.49 -1.73
C GLY A 232 -24.92 4.64 -0.97
N ARG A 233 -24.32 4.40 0.20
CA ARG A 233 -23.59 5.44 0.92
C ARG A 233 -22.28 5.76 0.20
N LYS A 234 -21.96 7.05 0.12
CA LYS A 234 -20.75 7.56 -0.52
C LYS A 234 -19.65 7.78 0.52
N LEU A 235 -18.49 7.18 0.29
CA LEU A 235 -17.27 7.49 1.03
C LEU A 235 -16.59 8.69 0.37
N ILE A 236 -16.50 9.82 1.08
CA ILE A 236 -16.23 11.14 0.48
C ILE A 236 -14.73 11.34 0.19
N ASN A 237 -13.87 10.60 0.89
CA ASN A 237 -12.43 10.81 0.88
C ASN A 237 -11.74 10.28 -0.40
N ALA A 238 -10.71 10.99 -0.87
CA ALA A 238 -10.01 10.62 -2.09
C ALA A 238 -9.04 9.44 -1.88
N ASP A 239 -8.38 9.36 -0.72
CA ASP A 239 -7.43 8.29 -0.43
C ASP A 239 -8.12 7.07 0.20
N THR A 240 -7.60 5.88 -0.10
CA THR A 240 -8.17 4.60 0.34
C THR A 240 -8.10 4.43 1.86
N LYS A 241 -7.06 4.99 2.52
CA LYS A 241 -6.87 4.84 3.97
C LYS A 241 -7.95 5.59 4.74
N THR A 242 -8.19 6.84 4.39
CA THR A 242 -9.21 7.67 5.04
C THR A 242 -10.61 7.14 4.73
N ARG A 243 -10.87 6.62 3.51
CA ARG A 243 -12.12 5.89 3.22
C ARG A 243 -12.28 4.63 4.07
N GLY A 244 -11.20 3.90 4.33
CA GLY A 244 -11.19 2.76 5.26
C GLY A 244 -11.60 3.17 6.68
N GLN A 245 -10.99 4.23 7.21
CA GLN A 245 -11.31 4.76 8.54
C GLN A 245 -12.75 5.31 8.62
N GLU A 246 -13.24 5.95 7.55
CA GLU A 246 -14.62 6.41 7.42
C GLU A 246 -15.61 5.23 7.47
N LEU A 247 -15.32 4.16 6.73
CA LEU A 247 -16.13 2.94 6.75
C LEU A 247 -16.09 2.23 8.10
N GLU A 248 -14.91 2.15 8.74
CA GLU A 248 -14.72 1.56 10.07
C GLU A 248 -15.59 2.26 11.12
N ARG A 249 -15.54 3.60 11.17
CA ARG A 249 -16.39 4.40 12.07
C ARG A 249 -17.87 4.18 11.81
N LEU A 250 -18.27 4.17 10.54
CA LEU A 250 -19.66 3.98 10.16
C LEU A 250 -20.19 2.61 10.60
N VAL A 251 -19.41 1.55 10.35
CA VAL A 251 -19.75 0.20 10.79
C VAL A 251 -19.83 0.15 12.31
N ALA A 252 -18.86 0.72 13.03
CA ALA A 252 -18.88 0.76 14.49
C ALA A 252 -20.16 1.43 15.02
N THR A 253 -20.51 2.61 14.49
CA THR A 253 -21.77 3.30 14.87
C THR A 253 -23.01 2.45 14.59
N LEU A 254 -23.08 1.77 13.43
CA LEU A 254 -24.20 0.89 13.08
C LEU A 254 -24.30 -0.35 14.00
N LEU A 255 -23.17 -0.79 14.57
CA LEU A 255 -23.15 -1.86 15.57
C LEU A 255 -23.57 -1.38 16.97
N GLY A 256 -23.55 -0.07 17.23
CA GLY A 256 -23.96 0.54 18.51
C GLY A 256 -22.83 1.18 19.32
N TYR A 257 -21.61 1.29 18.77
CA TYR A 257 -20.51 1.99 19.44
C TYR A 257 -20.69 3.51 19.43
N GLN A 258 -20.13 4.17 20.44
CA GLN A 258 -20.13 5.62 20.55
C GLN A 258 -19.13 6.24 19.56
N VAL A 259 -19.45 7.42 19.04
CA VAL A 259 -18.69 8.10 17.97
C VAL A 259 -17.26 8.47 18.39
N ASP A 260 -17.07 8.69 19.70
CA ASP A 260 -15.82 9.15 20.31
C ASP A 260 -14.84 8.02 20.66
N ASP A 261 -15.23 6.75 20.52
CA ASP A 261 -14.30 5.64 20.72
C ASP A 261 -13.12 5.78 19.72
N PRO A 262 -11.86 5.84 20.20
CA PRO A 262 -10.72 5.94 19.31
C PRO A 262 -10.59 4.66 18.50
N LEU A 263 -10.39 4.80 17.18
CA LEU A 263 -10.02 3.66 16.34
C LEU A 263 -8.70 3.10 16.86
N VAL A 264 -8.71 1.82 17.21
CA VAL A 264 -7.63 1.15 17.94
C VAL A 264 -6.38 1.05 17.08
N GLY A 265 -6.56 0.85 15.77
CA GLY A 265 -5.52 0.48 14.85
C GLY A 265 -5.00 -0.92 15.17
N GLY A 266 -5.20 -1.89 14.27
CA GLY A 266 -4.79 -3.25 14.58
C GLY A 266 -5.34 -4.27 13.60
N TYR A 267 -5.39 -5.51 14.06
CA TYR A 267 -6.10 -6.58 13.39
C TYR A 267 -6.76 -7.44 14.48
N PRO A 268 -8.08 -7.62 14.45
CA PRO A 268 -9.02 -6.99 13.51
C PRO A 268 -9.30 -5.51 13.81
N ASP A 269 -9.89 -4.79 12.85
CA ASP A 269 -10.28 -3.38 12.96
C ASP A 269 -11.28 -3.12 14.12
N ILE A 270 -12.22 -4.04 14.39
CA ILE A 270 -13.07 -4.05 15.60
C ILE A 270 -12.70 -5.29 16.46
N PRO A 271 -11.75 -5.18 17.41
CA PRO A 271 -11.19 -6.31 18.15
C PRO A 271 -12.22 -7.14 18.92
N ASN A 272 -13.07 -6.51 19.74
CA ASN A 272 -14.06 -7.21 20.55
C ASN A 272 -15.15 -7.92 19.73
N GLN A 273 -15.32 -7.54 18.46
CA GLN A 273 -16.19 -8.20 17.50
C GLN A 273 -15.41 -8.98 16.44
N LEU A 274 -14.11 -9.20 16.61
CA LEU A 274 -13.29 -9.98 15.66
C LEU A 274 -13.62 -9.70 14.18
N LEU A 275 -13.82 -8.41 13.84
CA LEU A 275 -14.34 -7.96 12.55
C LEU A 275 -13.35 -7.03 11.87
N GLU A 276 -12.81 -7.49 10.75
CA GLU A 276 -11.93 -6.74 9.86
C GLU A 276 -12.77 -6.02 8.79
N ILE A 277 -12.44 -4.76 8.52
CA ILE A 277 -13.20 -3.88 7.63
C ILE A 277 -12.31 -3.43 6.50
N LYS A 278 -12.76 -3.63 5.26
CA LYS A 278 -11.98 -3.28 4.07
C LYS A 278 -12.82 -2.56 3.03
N VAL A 279 -12.20 -1.57 2.40
CA VAL A 279 -12.73 -0.93 1.18
C VAL A 279 -12.05 -1.57 -0.01
N GLN A 280 -12.83 -1.90 -1.04
CA GLN A 280 -12.34 -2.36 -2.33
C GLN A 280 -12.61 -1.29 -3.39
N ASP A 281 -11.58 -0.49 -3.67
CA ASP A 281 -11.57 0.58 -4.67
C ASP A 281 -10.70 0.26 -5.91
N SER A 282 -9.97 -0.84 -5.84
CA SER A 282 -9.19 -1.44 -6.90
C SER A 282 -9.32 -2.96 -6.82
N PRO A 283 -8.95 -3.73 -7.86
CA PRO A 283 -9.10 -5.20 -7.84
C PRO A 283 -8.44 -5.89 -6.63
N THR A 284 -7.44 -5.25 -6.01
CA THR A 284 -6.72 -5.76 -4.85
C THR A 284 -7.24 -5.16 -3.54
N VAL A 285 -7.48 -6.00 -2.54
CA VAL A 285 -7.75 -5.66 -1.14
C VAL A 285 -6.50 -6.00 -0.30
N ASP A 286 -6.02 -5.06 0.52
CA ASP A 286 -4.91 -5.29 1.47
C ASP A 286 -5.45 -5.95 2.74
N LEU A 287 -5.03 -7.18 3.04
CA LEU A 287 -5.37 -7.90 4.27
C LEU A 287 -4.40 -7.55 5.42
N GLY A 288 -3.33 -6.81 5.13
CA GLY A 288 -2.36 -6.42 6.12
C GLY A 288 -1.40 -7.55 6.50
N LYS A 289 -1.09 -7.65 7.79
CA LYS A 289 -0.08 -8.58 8.32
C LYS A 289 -0.54 -10.04 8.30
N TYR A 290 -1.85 -10.27 8.37
CA TYR A 290 -2.43 -11.59 8.55
C TYR A 290 -3.26 -12.00 7.33
N SER A 291 -3.40 -13.31 7.12
CA SER A 291 -4.24 -13.88 6.07
C SER A 291 -4.91 -15.15 6.57
N PRO A 292 -6.19 -15.39 6.25
CA PRO A 292 -6.82 -16.69 6.49
C PRO A 292 -6.14 -17.82 5.72
N SER A 293 -5.46 -17.52 4.61
CA SER A 293 -4.68 -18.51 3.84
C SER A 293 -3.41 -19.00 4.55
N ASN A 294 -3.05 -18.39 5.69
CA ASN A 294 -1.96 -18.80 6.55
C ASN A 294 -2.45 -18.71 8.00
N PRO A 295 -3.20 -19.73 8.47
CA PRO A 295 -3.87 -19.69 9.76
C PRO A 295 -2.89 -19.41 10.90
N VAL A 296 -3.19 -18.38 11.70
CA VAL A 296 -2.49 -18.10 12.96
C VAL A 296 -3.50 -17.79 14.05
N VAL A 297 -3.16 -18.09 15.29
CA VAL A 297 -3.99 -17.76 16.45
C VAL A 297 -4.02 -16.24 16.64
N ILE A 298 -5.22 -15.69 16.71
CA ILE A 298 -5.49 -14.25 16.93
C ILE A 298 -5.90 -14.01 18.39
N ASP A 299 -6.71 -14.90 18.95
CA ASP A 299 -7.05 -14.90 20.37
C ASP A 299 -6.89 -16.31 20.93
N ALA A 300 -5.95 -16.47 21.86
CA ALA A 300 -5.65 -17.78 22.47
C ALA A 300 -6.71 -18.23 23.47
N ASN A 301 -7.42 -17.29 24.12
CA ASN A 301 -8.45 -17.62 25.11
C ASN A 301 -9.71 -18.16 24.44
N LEU A 302 -10.04 -17.63 23.26
CA LEU A 302 -11.17 -18.08 22.44
C LEU A 302 -10.76 -19.15 21.41
N ASN A 303 -9.47 -19.50 21.31
CA ASN A 303 -8.95 -20.37 20.26
C ASN A 303 -9.39 -19.93 18.84
N ILE A 304 -9.39 -18.62 18.59
CA ILE A 304 -9.78 -18.02 17.31
C ILE A 304 -8.53 -17.85 16.46
N THR A 305 -8.63 -18.26 15.21
CA THR A 305 -7.58 -18.05 14.21
C THR A 305 -7.98 -17.02 13.15
N THR A 306 -7.06 -16.67 12.25
CA THR A 306 -7.37 -15.83 11.08
C THR A 306 -8.45 -16.41 10.17
N GLU A 307 -8.71 -17.72 10.23
CA GLU A 307 -9.81 -18.38 9.51
C GLU A 307 -11.19 -18.02 10.08
N ASP A 308 -11.25 -17.73 11.38
CA ASP A 308 -12.49 -17.42 12.10
C ASP A 308 -12.81 -15.93 12.10
N VAL A 309 -11.77 -15.07 12.02
CA VAL A 309 -11.93 -13.61 11.92
C VAL A 309 -12.85 -13.25 10.76
N ARG A 310 -13.75 -12.30 10.99
CA ARG A 310 -14.84 -11.95 10.08
C ARG A 310 -14.45 -10.75 9.25
N TYR A 311 -14.91 -10.69 8.02
CA TYR A 311 -14.55 -9.65 7.07
C TYR A 311 -15.79 -8.97 6.53
N LEU A 312 -15.84 -7.64 6.65
CA LEU A 312 -16.74 -6.78 5.89
C LEU A 312 -15.94 -6.07 4.81
N ILE A 313 -16.17 -6.44 3.55
CA ILE A 313 -15.52 -5.81 2.40
C ILE A 313 -16.57 -5.01 1.61
N ALA A 314 -16.44 -3.68 1.62
CA ALA A 314 -17.31 -2.78 0.86
C ALA A 314 -16.75 -2.56 -0.56
N LEU A 315 -17.54 -2.89 -1.58
CA LEU A 315 -17.20 -2.69 -2.99
C LEU A 315 -17.64 -1.29 -3.39
N THR A 316 -16.69 -0.40 -3.69
CA THR A 316 -17.00 1.01 -4.03
C THR A 316 -16.83 1.29 -5.51
N ASP A 317 -17.76 2.01 -6.12
CA ASP A 317 -17.61 2.54 -7.48
C ASP A 317 -16.50 3.62 -7.56
N LYS A 318 -16.24 4.15 -8.76
CA LYS A 318 -15.23 5.21 -8.99
C LYS A 318 -15.56 6.53 -8.26
N SER A 319 -16.82 6.73 -7.91
CA SER A 319 -17.32 7.91 -7.21
C SER A 319 -17.27 7.74 -5.68
N GLY A 320 -16.97 6.54 -5.19
CA GLY A 320 -16.92 6.19 -3.77
C GLY A 320 -18.24 5.65 -3.21
N ASN A 321 -19.26 5.39 -4.03
CA ASN A 321 -20.52 4.80 -3.57
C ASN A 321 -20.34 3.30 -3.32
N ILE A 322 -20.85 2.81 -2.19
CA ILE A 322 -20.87 1.38 -1.88
C ILE A 322 -21.96 0.70 -2.71
N GLU A 323 -21.57 -0.11 -3.70
CA GLU A 323 -22.48 -0.79 -4.62
C GLU A 323 -22.71 -2.26 -4.30
N GLY A 324 -21.87 -2.84 -3.43
CA GLY A 324 -21.99 -4.21 -2.97
C GLY A 324 -21.17 -4.45 -1.70
N ILE A 325 -21.51 -5.51 -0.98
CA ILE A 325 -20.85 -5.88 0.28
C ILE A 325 -20.52 -7.37 0.24
N SER A 326 -19.35 -7.73 0.76
CA SER A 326 -19.06 -9.11 1.16
C SER A 326 -18.93 -9.17 2.67
N LEU A 327 -19.66 -10.09 3.30
CA LEU A 327 -19.65 -10.30 4.74
C LEU A 327 -19.50 -11.80 5.03
N CYS A 328 -18.32 -12.23 5.46
CA CYS A 328 -18.00 -13.64 5.63
C CYS A 328 -16.84 -13.87 6.61
N PRO A 329 -16.70 -15.09 7.17
CA PRO A 329 -15.49 -15.47 7.91
C PRO A 329 -14.30 -15.66 6.96
N GLY A 330 -13.09 -15.58 7.52
CA GLY A 330 -11.82 -15.65 6.80
C GLY A 330 -11.68 -16.90 5.93
N ASN A 331 -12.09 -18.07 6.44
CA ASN A 331 -12.04 -19.33 5.69
C ASN A 331 -12.93 -19.36 4.44
N LYS A 332 -13.89 -18.42 4.30
CA LYS A 332 -14.75 -18.27 3.13
C LYS A 332 -14.25 -17.27 2.11
N LEU A 333 -13.17 -16.52 2.41
CA LEU A 333 -12.58 -15.62 1.43
C LEU A 333 -12.04 -16.39 0.21
N GLY A 334 -11.42 -17.56 0.42
CA GLY A 334 -10.87 -18.38 -0.66
C GLY A 334 -11.93 -19.00 -1.59
N ASP A 335 -13.16 -19.20 -1.10
CA ASP A 335 -14.27 -19.76 -1.88
C ASP A 335 -14.76 -18.77 -2.95
N SER A 336 -14.55 -17.47 -2.73
CA SER A 336 -15.11 -16.40 -3.56
C SER A 336 -14.06 -15.49 -4.19
N PHE A 337 -12.86 -15.41 -3.61
CA PHE A 337 -11.82 -14.47 -3.99
C PHE A 337 -10.47 -15.17 -4.11
N THR A 338 -9.52 -14.51 -4.77
CA THR A 338 -8.21 -15.11 -5.02
C THR A 338 -7.14 -14.49 -4.12
N PHE A 339 -6.57 -15.28 -3.22
CA PHE A 339 -5.38 -14.84 -2.49
C PHE A 339 -4.22 -14.62 -3.46
N VAL A 340 -3.50 -13.51 -3.30
CA VAL A 340 -2.31 -13.25 -4.11
C VAL A 340 -1.21 -14.22 -3.70
N ASN A 341 -0.83 -15.12 -4.61
CA ASN A 341 0.26 -16.05 -4.40
C ASN A 341 1.58 -15.30 -4.16
N GLY A 342 2.09 -15.40 -2.94
CA GLY A 342 3.32 -14.80 -2.47
C GLY A 342 3.09 -13.44 -1.81
N THR A 343 3.62 -13.29 -0.61
CA THR A 343 3.59 -12.06 0.17
C THR A 343 4.36 -10.93 -0.51
N SER A 344 3.88 -9.71 -0.34
CA SER A 344 4.71 -8.51 -0.55
C SER A 344 5.18 -8.00 0.80
N TYR A 345 6.26 -7.24 0.83
CA TYR A 345 6.67 -6.54 2.04
C TYR A 345 6.98 -5.09 1.71
N LYS A 346 6.94 -4.25 2.75
CA LYS A 346 7.31 -2.84 2.65
C LYS A 346 8.35 -2.50 3.72
N CYS A 347 9.37 -1.74 3.31
CA CYS A 347 10.34 -1.08 4.17
C CYS A 347 10.00 0.42 4.17
N GLN A 348 10.00 1.06 5.33
CA GLN A 348 9.52 2.44 5.45
C GLN A 348 10.52 3.34 6.16
N ARG A 349 10.56 4.62 5.76
CA ARG A 349 11.34 5.66 6.43
C ARG A 349 10.62 6.99 6.36
N SER A 350 10.41 7.62 7.52
CA SER A 350 9.90 8.99 7.58
C SER A 350 11.02 9.98 7.27
N ILE A 351 10.75 10.93 6.36
CA ILE A 351 11.60 12.03 5.95
C ILE A 351 10.86 13.33 6.30
N PRO A 352 11.42 14.21 7.15
CA PRO A 352 10.80 15.49 7.50
C PRO A 352 10.48 16.36 6.27
N MET A 353 9.34 17.05 6.24
CA MET A 353 8.99 17.88 5.08
C MET A 353 9.90 19.11 4.95
N ASN A 354 10.35 19.67 6.08
CA ASN A 354 11.28 20.80 6.12
C ASN A 354 12.62 20.49 5.40
N PHE A 355 13.04 19.22 5.35
CA PHE A 355 14.18 18.79 4.54
C PHE A 355 13.94 19.05 3.05
N LEU A 356 12.81 18.60 2.51
CA LEU A 356 12.46 18.82 1.11
C LEU A 356 12.26 20.31 0.79
N GLU A 357 11.67 21.05 1.73
CA GLU A 357 11.43 22.49 1.58
C GLU A 357 12.72 23.32 1.55
N SER A 358 13.76 22.90 2.28
CA SER A 358 15.07 23.58 2.26
C SER A 358 15.76 23.56 0.88
N PHE A 359 15.29 22.70 -0.03
CA PHE A 359 15.76 22.61 -1.43
C PHE A 359 14.70 23.05 -2.44
N SER A 360 13.70 23.84 -2.02
CA SER A 360 12.66 24.38 -2.91
C SER A 360 13.25 25.03 -4.16
N GLY A 361 12.73 24.64 -5.33
CA GLY A 361 13.18 25.13 -6.64
C GLY A 361 14.49 24.51 -7.13
N LYS A 362 15.01 23.47 -6.47
CA LYS A 362 16.28 22.83 -6.83
C LYS A 362 16.08 21.36 -7.19
N SER A 363 17.06 20.85 -7.96
CA SER A 363 17.28 19.42 -8.17
C SER A 363 18.67 19.08 -7.64
N VAL A 364 18.78 18.29 -6.58
CA VAL A 364 20.03 18.08 -5.83
C VAL A 364 20.29 16.62 -5.54
N PHE A 365 21.57 16.26 -5.40
CA PHE A 365 22.01 14.92 -5.03
C PHE A 365 22.61 14.90 -3.61
N ASN A 366 22.14 13.99 -2.75
CA ASN A 366 22.60 13.80 -1.37
C ASN A 366 22.93 15.14 -0.65
N PRO A 367 22.00 16.11 -0.60
CA PRO A 367 22.34 17.45 -0.18
C PRO A 367 22.65 17.50 1.33
N LYS A 368 23.47 18.45 1.78
CA LYS A 368 23.72 18.60 3.22
C LYS A 368 22.46 19.14 3.92
N TYR A 369 21.88 18.37 4.84
CA TYR A 369 20.71 18.81 5.59
C TYR A 369 21.13 19.71 6.76
N PRO A 370 20.62 20.95 6.88
CA PRO A 370 21.04 21.88 7.93
C PRO A 370 20.60 21.50 9.35
N GLY A 371 19.77 20.46 9.53
CA GLY A 371 19.10 20.16 10.80
C GLY A 371 19.83 19.22 11.77
N ASN A 372 21.08 18.81 11.47
CA ASN A 372 21.90 17.96 12.33
C ASN A 372 23.17 18.70 12.82
N GLN A 373 23.00 19.93 13.32
CA GLN A 373 23.93 20.55 14.28
C GLN A 373 23.28 20.60 15.65
#